data_AF-A0A7Y8HCH7-F1
#
_entry.id   AF-A0A7Y8HCH7-F1
#
_cell.length_a   1.000
_cell.length_b   1.000
_cell.length_c   1.000
_cell.angle_alpha   90.00
_cell.angle_beta   90.00
_cell.angle_gamma   90.00
#
_symmetry.space_group_name_H-M   'P 1'
#
loop_
_entity.id
_entity.type
_entity.pdbx_description
1 polymer ?
#
loop_
_entity_poly.entity_id
_entity_poly.type
_entity_poly.pdbx_seq_one_letter_code
_entity_poly.pdbx_strand_id
1 'polypeptide(L)'
;MIPIVSIVGTSDSGKTTLIEKLVPELNRRGYRVATVKHDVHGFDVDREGKDSWRHKQAGAHTVIISSPQKLALIRDVDHDAELTELRDKYIQDVDIILSEGFKRNSQPKIEVFRKERHRELLCTREDNLLAIASNQPFQIGVPCFDLEDARGMVDLIEEKFLKAKELPSVQLKVNGREVPLSPFVRKSILGTVRGMVSALKECETPQRIELQIFADPDTKESEA
;
A
#
# COMPACT_ATOMS: atom_id res chain seq x y z
N MET A 1 -4.03 -0.61 -6.55
CA MET A 1 -3.44 -1.60 -5.63
C MET A 1 -2.64 -0.80 -4.61
N ILE A 2 -2.74 -1.13 -3.32
CA ILE A 2 -1.97 -0.42 -2.29
C ILE A 2 -0.48 -0.78 -2.48
N PRO A 3 0.42 0.20 -2.73
CA PRO A 3 1.84 -0.06 -2.85
C PRO A 3 2.43 -0.57 -1.53
N ILE A 4 3.43 -1.45 -1.63
CA ILE A 4 4.20 -1.97 -0.51
C ILE A 4 5.66 -1.56 -0.70
N VAL A 5 6.28 -1.00 0.33
CA VAL A 5 7.73 -0.76 0.38
C VAL A 5 8.28 -1.49 1.60
N SER A 6 9.25 -2.37 1.38
CA SER A 6 9.85 -3.17 2.45
C SER A 6 11.09 -2.50 3.01
N ILE A 7 11.14 -2.34 4.33
CA ILE A 7 12.33 -1.90 5.05
C ILE A 7 13.09 -3.15 5.49
N VAL A 8 14.22 -3.38 4.83
CA VAL A 8 15.05 -4.57 5.03
C VAL A 8 16.39 -4.20 5.63
N GLY A 9 17.07 -5.21 6.16
CA GLY A 9 18.31 -5.04 6.90
C GLY A 9 18.52 -6.21 7.84
N THR A 10 19.75 -6.39 8.22
CA THR A 10 20.21 -7.30 9.29
C THR A 10 19.53 -6.96 10.61
N SER A 11 19.60 -7.87 11.58
CA SER A 11 19.10 -7.60 12.94
C SER A 11 19.84 -6.38 13.53
N ASP A 12 19.12 -5.55 14.28
CA ASP A 12 19.64 -4.32 14.91
C ASP A 12 20.23 -3.25 13.97
N SER A 13 19.90 -3.30 12.68
CA SER A 13 20.27 -2.26 11.69
C SER A 13 19.54 -0.93 11.91
N GLY A 14 18.43 -0.92 12.65
CA GLY A 14 17.58 0.26 12.85
C GLY A 14 16.39 0.36 11.90
N LYS A 15 15.89 -0.76 11.35
CA LYS A 15 14.67 -0.81 10.51
C LYS A 15 13.47 -0.16 11.20
N THR A 16 13.20 -0.55 12.45
CA THR A 16 12.10 0.02 13.24
C THR A 16 12.28 1.52 13.40
N THR A 17 13.48 1.97 13.73
CA THR A 17 13.81 3.41 13.84
C THR A 17 13.60 4.15 12.52
N LEU A 18 13.89 3.54 11.37
CA LEU A 18 13.60 4.15 10.09
C LEU A 18 12.08 4.25 9.84
N ILE A 19 11.32 3.18 10.12
CA ILE A 19 9.85 3.20 9.99
C ILE A 19 9.24 4.29 10.89
N GLU A 20 9.73 4.44 12.13
CA GLU A 20 9.31 5.48 13.07
C GLU A 20 9.56 6.91 12.55
N LYS A 21 10.45 7.09 11.56
CA LYS A 21 10.67 8.39 10.90
C LYS A 21 9.84 8.53 9.62
N LEU A 22 9.73 7.46 8.82
CA LEU A 22 8.98 7.48 7.56
C LEU A 22 7.47 7.64 7.79
N VAL A 23 6.91 6.97 8.79
CA VAL A 23 5.46 7.01 9.08
C VAL A 23 4.99 8.43 9.43
N PRO A 24 5.60 9.16 10.38
CA PRO A 24 5.22 10.54 10.65
C PRO A 24 5.38 11.46 9.44
N GLU A 25 6.44 11.30 8.64
CA GLU A 25 6.66 12.13 7.45
C GLU A 25 5.60 11.89 6.37
N LEU A 26 5.22 10.63 6.12
CA LEU A 26 4.10 10.28 5.22
C LEU A 26 2.76 10.81 5.74
N ASN A 27 2.47 10.64 7.04
CA ASN A 27 1.25 11.16 7.65
C ASN A 27 1.16 12.68 7.57
N ARG A 28 2.29 13.38 7.77
CA ARG A 28 2.38 14.85 7.64
C ARG A 28 2.06 15.33 6.22
N ARG A 29 2.31 14.49 5.21
CA ARG A 29 1.97 14.75 3.80
C ARG A 29 0.54 14.33 3.43
N GLY A 30 -0.23 13.80 4.39
CA GLY A 30 -1.64 13.46 4.22
C GLY A 30 -1.90 12.01 3.79
N TYR A 31 -0.88 11.16 3.74
CA TYR A 31 -1.08 9.74 3.44
C TYR A 31 -1.50 8.96 4.68
N ARG A 32 -2.33 7.95 4.46
CA ARG A 32 -2.66 6.92 5.43
C ARG A 32 -1.69 5.76 5.25
N VAL A 33 -0.95 5.41 6.30
CA VAL A 33 0.10 4.38 6.26
C VAL A 33 -0.32 3.16 7.08
N ALA A 34 -0.15 1.97 6.51
CA ALA A 34 -0.15 0.72 7.26
C ALA A 34 1.29 0.23 7.45
N THR A 35 1.55 -0.45 8.57
CA THR A 35 2.82 -1.13 8.83
C THR A 35 2.60 -2.62 9.00
N VAL A 36 3.47 -3.44 8.43
CA VAL A 36 3.43 -4.91 8.61
C VAL A 36 4.80 -5.38 9.10
N LYS A 37 4.86 -6.03 10.25
CA LYS A 37 6.10 -6.60 10.79
C LYS A 37 6.05 -8.12 10.68
N HIS A 38 7.11 -8.73 10.16
CA HIS A 38 7.31 -10.18 10.21
C HIS A 38 8.14 -10.55 11.44
N ASP A 39 7.60 -11.39 12.31
CA ASP A 39 8.34 -11.99 13.41
C ASP A 39 8.39 -13.50 13.24
N VAL A 40 9.56 -14.00 12.85
CA VAL A 40 9.78 -15.44 12.59
C VAL A 40 9.70 -16.31 13.85
N HIS A 41 9.73 -15.70 15.05
CA HIS A 41 9.65 -16.41 16.32
C HIS A 41 8.24 -16.39 16.93
N GLY A 42 7.26 -15.78 16.25
CA GLY A 42 5.92 -15.56 16.80
C GLY A 42 5.87 -14.40 17.78
N PHE A 43 4.66 -14.02 18.19
CA PHE A 43 4.44 -12.89 19.09
C PHE A 43 3.10 -13.03 19.83
N ASP A 44 3.02 -12.42 21.01
CA ASP A 44 1.77 -12.20 21.74
C ASP A 44 1.44 -10.70 21.78
N VAL A 45 0.24 -10.36 21.32
CA VAL A 45 -0.27 -8.97 21.31
C VAL A 45 -1.31 -8.70 22.39
N ASP A 46 -1.84 -9.75 23.03
CA ASP A 46 -2.88 -9.63 24.05
C ASP A 46 -2.30 -9.79 25.46
N ARG A 47 -3.08 -9.39 26.47
CA ARG A 47 -2.69 -9.49 27.87
C ARG A 47 -3.26 -10.76 28.49
N GLU A 48 -2.36 -11.59 29.02
CA GLU A 48 -2.70 -12.81 29.72
C GLU A 48 -3.78 -12.56 30.80
N GLY A 49 -4.76 -13.47 30.87
CA GLY A 49 -5.85 -13.43 31.83
C GLY A 49 -6.99 -12.44 31.52
N LYS A 50 -6.87 -11.57 30.51
CA LYS A 50 -7.98 -10.71 30.06
C LYS A 50 -9.01 -11.46 29.22
N ASP A 51 -10.18 -10.87 29.04
CA ASP A 51 -11.33 -11.54 28.40
C ASP A 51 -11.01 -12.00 26.97
N SER A 52 -10.40 -11.14 26.15
CA SER A 52 -9.99 -11.49 24.78
C SER A 52 -8.95 -12.61 24.74
N TRP A 53 -8.00 -12.62 25.68
CA TRP A 53 -7.03 -13.70 25.83
C TRP A 53 -7.73 -15.01 26.22
N ARG A 54 -8.66 -14.95 27.18
CA ARG A 54 -9.46 -16.12 27.59
C ARG A 54 -10.34 -16.64 26.45
N HIS A 55 -10.89 -15.77 25.60
CA HIS A 55 -11.60 -16.19 24.39
C HIS A 55 -10.68 -16.98 23.45
N LYS A 56 -9.44 -16.50 23.25
CA LYS A 56 -8.46 -17.19 22.42
C LYS A 56 -8.08 -18.55 23.00
N GLN A 57 -7.78 -18.62 24.29
CA GLN A 57 -7.47 -19.86 25.00
C GLN A 57 -8.65 -20.86 25.05
N ALA A 58 -9.89 -20.38 24.99
CA ALA A 58 -11.07 -21.22 24.88
C ALA A 58 -11.25 -21.85 23.48
N GLY A 59 -10.36 -21.55 22.53
CA GLY A 59 -10.38 -22.12 21.18
C GLY A 59 -11.09 -21.26 20.14
N ALA A 60 -11.35 -19.98 20.41
CA ALA A 60 -11.86 -19.08 19.39
C ALA A 60 -10.82 -18.94 18.26
N HIS A 61 -11.16 -19.38 17.05
CA HIS A 61 -10.30 -19.22 15.87
C HIS A 61 -9.96 -17.75 15.61
N THR A 62 -10.95 -16.87 15.75
CA THR A 62 -10.82 -15.42 15.54
C THR A 62 -11.40 -14.67 16.75
N VAL A 63 -10.65 -13.70 17.26
CA VAL A 63 -11.08 -12.76 18.30
C VAL A 63 -10.99 -11.33 17.75
N ILE A 64 -12.08 -10.57 17.86
CA ILE A 64 -12.15 -9.16 17.46
C ILE A 64 -12.45 -8.32 18.70
N ILE A 65 -11.61 -7.32 18.96
CA ILE A 65 -11.80 -6.33 20.02
C ILE A 65 -12.13 -5.01 19.33
N SER A 66 -13.28 -4.42 19.64
CA SER A 66 -13.75 -3.17 19.03
C SER A 66 -13.94 -2.09 20.08
N SER A 67 -13.60 -0.86 19.72
CA SER A 67 -13.82 0.35 20.50
C SER A 67 -14.06 1.52 19.54
N PRO A 68 -14.56 2.67 20.00
CA PRO A 68 -14.85 3.80 19.11
C PRO A 68 -13.63 4.35 18.36
N GLN A 69 -12.39 4.09 18.82
CA GLN A 69 -11.16 4.61 18.22
C GLN A 69 -10.22 3.55 17.64
N LYS A 70 -10.41 2.26 17.97
CA LYS A 70 -9.51 1.20 17.53
C LYS A 70 -10.18 -0.16 17.46
N LEU A 71 -9.68 -0.97 16.55
CA LEU A 71 -10.02 -2.38 16.37
C LEU A 71 -8.74 -3.22 16.47
N ALA A 72 -8.82 -4.35 17.17
CA ALA A 72 -7.78 -5.37 17.15
C ALA A 72 -8.37 -6.69 16.66
N LEU A 73 -7.61 -7.41 15.82
CA LEU A 73 -7.96 -8.72 15.29
C LEU A 73 -6.83 -9.69 15.64
N ILE A 74 -7.19 -10.78 16.30
CA ILE A 74 -6.30 -11.90 16.61
C ILE A 74 -6.90 -13.13 15.94
N ARG A 75 -6.11 -13.83 15.12
CA ARG A 75 -6.61 -14.92 14.29
C ARG A 75 -5.54 -15.99 14.11
N ASP A 76 -5.97 -17.25 14.15
CA ASP A 76 -5.08 -18.35 13.76
C ASP A 76 -4.83 -18.35 12.25
N VAL A 77 -3.58 -18.59 11.88
CA VAL A 77 -3.14 -18.81 10.51
C VAL A 77 -2.57 -20.22 10.40
N ASP A 78 -2.78 -20.87 9.26
CA ASP A 78 -2.31 -22.21 8.94
C ASP A 78 -0.98 -22.21 8.17
N HIS A 79 -0.49 -21.03 7.80
CA HIS A 79 0.78 -20.83 7.11
C HIS A 79 1.35 -19.43 7.37
N ASP A 80 2.61 -19.22 7.00
CA ASP A 80 3.24 -17.91 7.02
C ASP A 80 2.77 -17.10 5.81
N ALA A 81 1.95 -16.08 6.04
CA ALA A 81 1.28 -15.34 4.98
C ALA A 81 2.23 -14.41 4.22
N GLU A 82 2.14 -14.42 2.90
CA GLU A 82 2.88 -13.49 2.05
C GLU A 82 2.39 -12.04 2.25
N LEU A 83 3.28 -11.06 2.04
CA LEU A 83 2.93 -9.64 2.18
C LEU A 83 1.74 -9.20 1.32
N THR A 84 1.62 -9.76 0.11
CA THR A 84 0.50 -9.48 -0.79
C THR A 84 -0.81 -10.04 -0.26
N GLU A 85 -0.77 -11.22 0.37
CA GLU A 85 -1.94 -11.81 1.01
C GLU A 85 -2.40 -10.97 2.19
N LEU A 86 -1.47 -10.52 3.03
CA LEU A 86 -1.77 -9.64 4.16
C LEU A 86 -2.40 -8.33 3.70
N ARG A 87 -1.86 -7.72 2.64
CA ARG A 87 -2.44 -6.53 1.98
C ARG A 87 -3.88 -6.80 1.55
N ASP A 88 -4.10 -7.86 0.78
CA ASP A 88 -5.37 -8.08 0.09
C ASP A 88 -6.49 -8.54 1.05
N LYS A 89 -6.13 -9.24 2.14
CA LYS A 89 -7.11 -9.77 3.11
C LYS A 89 -7.40 -8.83 4.28
N TYR A 90 -6.41 -8.08 4.77
CA TYR A 90 -6.52 -7.40 6.07
C TYR A 90 -6.31 -5.89 6.02
N ILE A 91 -5.72 -5.34 4.96
CA ILE A 91 -5.33 -3.93 4.91
C ILE A 91 -6.23 -3.18 3.93
N GLN A 92 -6.98 -2.21 4.45
CA GLN A 92 -7.93 -1.40 3.72
C GLN A 92 -7.76 0.08 4.06
N ASP A 93 -8.24 0.96 3.19
CA ASP A 93 -8.29 2.41 3.39
C ASP A 93 -6.94 3.06 3.77
N VAL A 94 -5.85 2.59 3.16
CA VAL A 94 -4.52 3.19 3.29
C VAL A 94 -3.91 3.45 1.91
N ASP A 95 -2.99 4.41 1.85
CA ASP A 95 -2.31 4.80 0.62
C ASP A 95 -1.02 3.99 0.40
N ILE A 96 -0.41 3.47 1.46
CA ILE A 96 0.84 2.69 1.39
C ILE A 96 0.99 1.74 2.57
N ILE A 97 1.69 0.63 2.33
CA ILE A 97 2.18 -0.28 3.35
C ILE A 97 3.71 -0.19 3.45
N LEU A 98 4.22 0.02 4.67
CA LEU A 98 5.63 -0.17 4.99
C LEU A 98 5.79 -1.52 5.70
N SER A 99 6.59 -2.43 5.14
CA SER A 99 6.88 -3.70 5.82
C SER A 99 8.21 -3.64 6.56
N GLU A 100 8.31 -4.32 7.70
CA GLU A 100 9.57 -4.60 8.38
C GLU A 100 9.84 -6.11 8.30
N GLY A 101 10.97 -6.49 7.69
CA GLY A 101 11.35 -7.90 7.53
C GLY A 101 11.01 -8.45 6.15
N PHE A 102 10.50 -9.68 6.08
CA PHE A 102 10.20 -10.37 4.82
C PHE A 102 11.35 -10.36 3.80
N LYS A 103 12.60 -10.62 4.21
CA LYS A 103 13.80 -10.37 3.37
C LYS A 103 13.75 -10.94 1.94
N ARG A 104 13.01 -12.03 1.73
CA ARG A 104 12.87 -12.74 0.45
C ARG A 104 11.66 -12.32 -0.39
N ASN A 105 10.92 -11.28 0.02
CA ASN A 105 9.75 -10.82 -0.73
C ASN A 105 10.16 -10.16 -2.06
N SER A 106 9.23 -10.03 -2.99
CA SER A 106 9.46 -9.38 -4.29
C SER A 106 9.09 -7.88 -4.33
N GLN A 107 8.70 -7.28 -3.21
CA GLN A 107 8.32 -5.86 -3.15
C GLN A 107 9.56 -4.95 -3.23
N PRO A 108 9.41 -3.69 -3.69
CA PRO A 108 10.45 -2.67 -3.62
C PRO A 108 11.03 -2.52 -2.21
N LYS A 109 12.36 -2.37 -2.08
CA LYS A 109 13.04 -2.40 -0.77
C LYS A 109 13.88 -1.17 -0.49
N ILE A 110 13.82 -0.66 0.73
CA ILE A 110 14.84 0.23 1.27
C ILE A 110 15.69 -0.58 2.25
N GLU A 111 16.97 -0.74 1.93
CA GLU A 111 17.89 -1.44 2.83
C GLU A 111 18.53 -0.48 3.83
N VAL A 112 18.42 -0.81 5.12
CA VAL A 112 19.08 -0.09 6.21
C VAL A 112 20.45 -0.70 6.45
N PHE A 113 21.50 0.09 6.25
CA PHE A 113 22.89 -0.31 6.45
C PHE A 113 23.59 0.59 7.46
N ARG A 114 24.41 -0.02 8.32
CA ARG A 114 25.26 0.67 9.30
C ARG A 114 26.64 0.03 9.29
N LYS A 115 27.68 0.79 8.95
CA LYS A 115 29.05 0.29 8.79
C LYS A 115 29.59 -0.40 10.04
N GLU A 116 29.22 0.09 11.21
CA GLU A 116 29.62 -0.43 12.52
C GLU A 116 28.91 -1.74 12.88
N ARG A 117 27.81 -2.08 12.20
CA ARG A 117 27.06 -3.31 12.45
C ARG A 117 27.22 -4.34 11.34
N HIS A 118 27.48 -3.91 10.11
CA HIS A 118 27.36 -4.76 8.92
C HIS A 118 28.55 -4.56 7.98
N ARG A 119 28.95 -5.64 7.30
CA ARG A 119 30.11 -5.65 6.38
C ARG A 119 29.71 -5.37 4.94
N GLU A 120 28.52 -5.83 4.55
CA GLU A 120 28.02 -5.78 3.18
C GLU A 120 26.49 -5.59 3.17
N LEU A 121 25.97 -5.17 2.02
CA LEU A 121 24.54 -5.07 1.78
C LEU A 121 23.93 -6.48 1.64
N LEU A 122 22.69 -6.62 2.09
CA LEU A 122 21.88 -7.82 1.94
C LEU A 122 21.26 -7.93 0.56
N CYS A 123 20.93 -6.80 -0.06
CA CYS A 123 20.24 -6.74 -1.33
C CYS A 123 21.16 -6.20 -2.42
N THR A 124 21.03 -6.77 -3.62
CA THR A 124 21.54 -6.20 -4.86
C THR A 124 20.40 -5.49 -5.60
N ARG A 125 20.72 -4.89 -6.75
CA ARG A 125 19.71 -4.21 -7.59
C ARG A 125 18.63 -5.19 -8.08
N GLU A 126 19.01 -6.44 -8.31
CA GLU A 126 18.13 -7.52 -8.77
C GLU A 126 17.08 -7.93 -7.73
N ASP A 127 17.30 -7.59 -6.44
CA ASP A 127 16.37 -7.88 -5.35
C ASP A 127 15.23 -6.85 -5.20
N ASN A 128 14.95 -6.08 -6.25
CA ASN A 128 14.05 -4.91 -6.23
C ASN A 128 14.48 -3.85 -5.20
N LEU A 129 15.77 -3.65 -5.03
CA LEU A 129 16.32 -2.59 -4.18
C LEU A 129 15.94 -1.22 -4.78
N LEU A 130 15.21 -0.42 -4.01
CA LEU A 130 14.75 0.91 -4.35
C LEU A 130 15.77 1.97 -3.91
N ALA A 131 16.31 1.84 -2.70
CA ALA A 131 17.28 2.75 -2.11
C ALA A 131 18.03 2.10 -0.95
N ILE A 132 19.10 2.74 -0.52
CA ILE A 132 19.85 2.41 0.70
C ILE A 132 19.68 3.56 1.69
N ALA A 133 19.42 3.27 2.96
CA ALA A 133 19.53 4.21 4.07
C ALA A 133 20.78 3.86 4.88
N SER A 134 21.80 4.72 4.88
CA SER A 134 23.13 4.35 5.37
C SER A 134 23.91 5.53 5.96
N ASN A 135 24.81 5.23 6.90
CA ASN A 135 25.82 6.17 7.41
C ASN A 135 27.15 6.15 6.63
N GLN A 136 27.19 5.43 5.52
CA GLN A 136 28.29 5.46 4.55
C GLN A 136 27.74 5.49 3.11
N PRO A 137 28.46 6.09 2.15
CA PRO A 137 28.02 6.14 0.76
C PRO A 137 28.10 4.78 0.08
N PHE A 138 27.19 4.55 -0.88
CA PHE A 138 27.18 3.41 -1.78
C PHE A 138 26.90 3.86 -3.20
N GLN A 139 27.51 3.20 -4.19
CA GLN A 139 27.33 3.49 -5.62
C GLN A 139 26.96 2.21 -6.39
N ILE A 140 25.75 1.71 -6.16
CA ILE A 140 25.26 0.47 -6.78
C ILE A 140 24.04 0.68 -7.69
N GLY A 141 23.85 1.91 -8.18
CA GLY A 141 22.81 2.24 -9.17
C GLY A 141 21.42 2.54 -8.58
N VAL A 142 21.31 2.68 -7.26
CA VAL A 142 20.11 3.17 -6.56
C VAL A 142 20.51 4.35 -5.64
N PRO A 143 19.57 5.24 -5.29
CA PRO A 143 19.83 6.31 -4.34
C PRO A 143 20.32 5.78 -2.98
N CYS A 144 21.29 6.47 -2.38
CA CYS A 144 21.75 6.24 -1.02
C CYS A 144 21.45 7.49 -0.19
N PHE A 145 20.61 7.35 0.84
CA PHE A 145 20.20 8.41 1.74
C PHE A 145 20.91 8.28 3.09
N ASP A 146 21.08 9.41 3.76
CA ASP A 146 21.43 9.39 5.18
C ASP A 146 20.28 8.77 6.01
N LEU A 147 20.61 8.11 7.12
CA LEU A 147 19.64 7.47 8.01
C LEU A 147 18.65 8.46 8.65
N GLU A 148 18.97 9.75 8.66
CA GLU A 148 18.13 10.84 9.14
C GLU A 148 17.31 11.50 8.01
N ASP A 149 17.59 11.20 6.73
CA ASP A 149 16.90 11.81 5.59
C ASP A 149 15.57 11.12 5.24
N ALA A 150 14.66 11.10 6.21
CA ALA A 150 13.30 10.60 6.01
C ALA A 150 12.57 11.37 4.90
N ARG A 151 12.85 12.67 4.75
CA ARG A 151 12.24 13.52 3.74
C ARG A 151 12.60 13.06 2.33
N GLY A 152 13.89 12.88 2.03
CA GLY A 152 14.35 12.41 0.71
C GLY A 152 13.86 11.00 0.39
N MET A 153 13.81 10.11 1.38
CA MET A 153 13.24 8.77 1.21
C MET A 153 11.74 8.83 0.90
N VAL A 154 10.97 9.68 1.58
CA VAL A 154 9.53 9.86 1.29
C VAL A 154 9.31 10.55 -0.06
N ASP A 155 10.15 11.50 -0.47
CA ASP A 155 10.10 12.10 -1.81
C ASP A 155 10.22 11.03 -2.90
N LEU A 156 11.16 10.08 -2.73
CA LEU A 156 11.33 8.95 -3.64
C LEU A 156 10.10 8.02 -3.64
N ILE A 157 9.58 7.67 -2.47
CA ILE A 157 8.39 6.82 -2.34
C ILE A 157 7.19 7.48 -3.03
N GLU A 158 6.99 8.78 -2.82
CA GLU A 158 5.92 9.54 -3.48
C GLU A 158 6.08 9.50 -4.99
N GLU A 159 7.25 9.86 -5.51
CA GLU A 159 7.52 9.86 -6.95
C GLU A 159 7.21 8.51 -7.60
N LYS A 160 7.60 7.42 -6.95
CA LYS A 160 7.48 6.06 -7.52
C LYS A 160 6.09 5.45 -7.35
N PHE A 161 5.40 5.73 -6.25
CA PHE A 161 4.24 4.94 -5.85
C PHE A 161 2.99 5.74 -5.46
N LEU A 162 3.13 6.98 -4.97
CA LEU A 162 2.00 7.72 -4.35
C LEU A 162 1.57 8.97 -5.11
N LYS A 163 2.44 9.56 -5.93
CA LYS A 163 2.00 10.53 -6.92
C LYS A 163 1.05 9.78 -7.84
N ALA A 164 -0.22 10.13 -7.74
CA ALA A 164 -1.18 9.72 -8.74
C ALA A 164 -0.56 10.07 -10.09
N LYS A 165 -0.39 9.09 -10.97
CA LYS A 165 -0.62 9.42 -12.39
C LYS A 165 -1.96 10.11 -12.37
N GLU A 166 -2.02 11.40 -12.67
CA GLU A 166 -3.27 12.17 -12.68
C GLU A 166 -4.34 11.25 -13.25
N LEU A 167 -5.28 10.83 -12.40
CA LEU A 167 -6.35 9.99 -12.89
C LEU A 167 -7.06 10.87 -13.92
N PRO A 168 -7.23 10.40 -15.17
CA PRO A 168 -7.91 11.18 -16.19
C PRO A 168 -9.21 11.72 -15.60
N SER A 169 -9.44 13.01 -15.76
CA SER A 169 -10.65 13.64 -15.25
C SER A 169 -11.87 12.99 -15.90
N VAL A 170 -12.70 12.32 -15.11
CA VAL A 170 -14.00 11.83 -15.55
C VAL A 170 -15.05 12.88 -15.23
N GLN A 171 -15.77 13.32 -16.26
CA GLN A 171 -16.96 14.17 -16.14
C GLN A 171 -18.15 13.37 -16.65
N LEU A 172 -19.23 13.32 -15.86
CA LEU A 172 -20.52 12.79 -16.31
C LEU A 172 -21.47 13.96 -16.50
N LYS A 173 -22.11 14.04 -17.67
CA LYS A 173 -23.19 15.00 -17.92
C LYS A 173 -24.49 14.25 -18.17
N VAL A 174 -25.56 14.64 -17.47
CA VAL A 174 -26.92 14.16 -17.68
C VAL A 174 -27.76 15.35 -18.14
N ASN A 175 -28.36 15.26 -19.32
CA ASN A 175 -29.09 16.37 -19.97
C ASN A 175 -28.25 17.66 -20.03
N GLY A 176 -26.95 17.52 -20.33
CA GLY A 176 -26.00 18.63 -20.40
C GLY A 176 -25.49 19.17 -19.06
N ARG A 177 -26.05 18.73 -17.92
CA ARG A 177 -25.63 19.16 -16.58
C ARG A 177 -24.60 18.22 -16.00
N GLU A 178 -23.52 18.77 -15.43
CA GLU A 178 -22.50 17.97 -14.78
C GLU A 178 -23.02 17.34 -13.48
N VAL A 179 -22.78 16.05 -13.32
CA VAL A 179 -23.19 15.26 -12.16
C VAL A 179 -21.95 14.98 -11.31
N PRO A 180 -21.94 15.37 -10.01
CA PRO A 180 -20.86 15.04 -9.10
C PRO A 180 -20.70 13.52 -8.97
N LEU A 181 -19.47 13.03 -9.13
CA LEU A 181 -19.15 11.60 -9.03
C LEU A 181 -18.41 11.30 -7.74
N SER A 182 -18.86 10.27 -7.01
CA SER A 182 -18.10 9.72 -5.89
C SER A 182 -16.80 9.04 -6.40
N PRO A 183 -15.78 8.87 -5.54
CA PRO A 183 -14.52 8.22 -5.92
C PRO A 183 -14.71 6.81 -6.50
N PHE A 184 -15.64 6.03 -5.93
CA PHE A 184 -15.98 4.70 -6.43
C PHE A 184 -16.53 4.75 -7.86
N VAL A 185 -17.54 5.59 -8.12
CA VAL A 185 -18.18 5.70 -9.45
C VAL A 185 -17.17 6.19 -10.51
N ARG A 186 -16.34 7.17 -10.16
CA ARG A 186 -15.25 7.67 -11.03
C ARG A 186 -14.31 6.55 -11.45
N LYS A 187 -13.85 5.73 -10.49
CA LYS A 187 -12.94 4.61 -10.75
C LYS A 187 -13.60 3.54 -11.61
N SER A 188 -14.87 3.22 -11.35
CA SER A 188 -15.64 2.24 -12.12
C SER A 188 -15.79 2.67 -13.58
N ILE A 189 -16.23 3.90 -13.85
CA ILE A 189 -16.37 4.43 -15.22
C ILE A 189 -15.02 4.39 -15.94
N LEU A 190 -13.96 4.89 -15.30
CA LEU A 190 -12.63 4.93 -15.91
C LEU A 190 -12.12 3.53 -16.27
N GLY A 191 -12.27 2.57 -15.36
CA GLY A 191 -11.83 1.18 -15.58
C GLY A 191 -12.57 0.51 -16.73
N THR A 192 -13.91 0.63 -16.74
CA THR A 192 -14.76 0.03 -17.77
C THR A 192 -14.50 0.63 -19.15
N VAL A 193 -14.51 1.96 -19.26
CA VAL A 193 -14.32 2.65 -20.54
C VAL A 193 -12.92 2.38 -21.10
N ARG A 194 -11.88 2.41 -20.26
CA ARG A 194 -10.52 2.05 -20.71
C ARG A 194 -10.44 0.61 -21.19
N GLY A 195 -11.06 -0.33 -20.48
CA GLY A 195 -11.12 -1.73 -20.89
C GLY A 195 -11.74 -1.89 -22.28
N MET A 196 -12.90 -1.27 -22.51
CA MET A 196 -13.58 -1.29 -23.82
C MET A 196 -12.70 -0.69 -24.92
N VAL A 197 -12.14 0.51 -24.70
CA VAL A 197 -11.34 1.22 -25.70
C VAL A 197 -10.04 0.48 -26.02
N SER A 198 -9.40 -0.16 -25.04
CA SER A 198 -8.19 -0.94 -25.26
C SER A 198 -8.37 -2.17 -26.15
N ALA A 199 -9.61 -2.66 -26.27
CA ALA A 199 -9.95 -3.79 -27.15
C ALA A 199 -10.25 -3.34 -28.60
N LEU A 200 -10.34 -2.03 -28.86
CA LEU A 200 -10.61 -1.47 -30.18
C LEU A 200 -9.29 -1.21 -30.93
N LYS A 201 -9.30 -1.49 -32.24
CA LYS A 201 -8.17 -1.16 -33.12
C LYS A 201 -7.98 0.36 -33.20
N GLU A 202 -6.74 0.80 -33.37
CA GLU A 202 -6.36 2.22 -33.54
C GLU A 202 -6.62 3.12 -32.31
N CYS A 203 -6.85 2.52 -31.13
CA CYS A 203 -7.17 3.23 -29.89
C CYS A 203 -6.13 3.00 -28.77
N GLU A 204 -4.87 2.78 -29.10
CA GLU A 204 -3.84 2.32 -28.16
C GLU A 204 -3.45 3.39 -27.11
N THR A 205 -3.51 4.68 -27.47
CA THR A 205 -3.10 5.79 -26.60
C THR A 205 -4.01 7.03 -26.71
N PRO A 206 -5.31 6.91 -26.38
CA PRO A 206 -6.26 8.01 -26.53
C PRO A 206 -5.96 9.12 -25.52
N GLN A 207 -5.80 10.36 -25.99
CA GLN A 207 -5.65 11.53 -25.12
C GLN A 207 -6.98 11.96 -24.49
N ARG A 208 -8.10 11.74 -25.19
CA ARG A 208 -9.47 12.01 -24.74
C ARG A 208 -10.41 10.93 -25.26
N ILE A 209 -11.30 10.44 -24.40
CA ILE A 209 -12.36 9.50 -24.76
C ILE A 209 -13.69 10.18 -24.47
N GLU A 210 -14.60 10.19 -25.44
CA GLU A 210 -15.95 10.72 -25.30
C GLU A 210 -16.97 9.60 -25.55
N LEU A 211 -17.87 9.38 -24.60
CA LEU A 211 -18.94 8.39 -24.68
C LEU A 211 -20.28 9.12 -24.55
N GLN A 212 -21.11 9.03 -25.60
CA GLN A 212 -22.44 9.60 -25.64
C GLN A 212 -23.46 8.47 -25.69
N ILE A 213 -24.44 8.50 -24.78
CA ILE A 213 -25.53 7.53 -24.71
C ILE A 213 -26.81 8.30 -24.99
N PHE A 214 -27.54 7.89 -26.03
CA PHE A 214 -28.81 8.49 -26.43
C PHE A 214 -29.94 7.58 -25.94
N ALA A 215 -30.98 8.17 -25.36
CA ALA A 215 -32.21 7.44 -25.06
C ALA A 215 -32.92 7.11 -26.38
N ASP A 216 -33.54 5.93 -26.43
CA ASP A 216 -34.41 5.56 -27.54
C ASP A 216 -35.74 6.33 -27.39
N PRO A 217 -36.12 7.20 -28.35
CA PRO A 217 -37.32 8.03 -28.25
C PRO A 217 -38.63 7.22 -28.12
N ASP A 218 -38.63 5.93 -28.47
CA ASP A 218 -39.83 5.07 -28.42
C ASP A 218 -40.00 4.28 -27.12
N THR A 219 -39.08 4.41 -26.16
CA THR A 219 -39.26 3.85 -24.80
C THR A 219 -40.22 4.74 -23.99
N LYS A 220 -41.52 4.60 -24.24
CA LYS A 220 -42.53 5.06 -23.27
C LYS A 220 -42.29 4.29 -21.96
N GLU A 221 -41.96 5.04 -20.92
CA GLU A 221 -42.01 4.55 -19.54
C GLU A 221 -43.40 3.94 -19.31
N SER A 222 -43.46 2.61 -19.22
CA SER A 222 -44.57 1.94 -18.55
C SER A 222 -44.41 2.24 -17.07
N GLU A 223 -45.08 3.29 -16.60
CA GLU A 223 -45.26 3.57 -15.18
C GLU A 223 -45.72 2.30 -14.45
N ALA A 224 -44.98 1.93 -13.41
CA ALA A 224 -45.42 1.11 -12.29
C ALA A 224 -44.72 1.59 -11.02
#